data_AF-A0A517N423-F1
#
_entry.id   AF-A0A517N423-F1
#
_cell.length_a   1.000
_cell.length_b   1.000
_cell.length_c   1.000
_cell.angle_alpha   90.00
_cell.angle_beta   90.00
_cell.angle_gamma   90.00
#
_symmetry.space_group_name_H-M   'P 1'
#
loop_
_entity.id
_entity.type
_entity.pdbx_description
1 polymer ?
#
loop_
_entity_poly.entity_id
_entity_poly.type
_entity_poly.pdbx_seq_one_letter_code
_entity_poly.pdbx_strand_id
1 'polypeptide(L)'
;MGVIGITVQFLESTWLLITVIASPILKALSKWRAEILSIAASLGSLFEPLTVQKFMRIVVIGAGAAGLIAAAEACRRGADVVLLEKNTKTGVKILMSGGTRCNITHDTDARGICQAFGHAKRFLQPSVGAFPPPDVVAMFNQAGVATKVESTGKVFPESNRAIQVRDALHQMAIDAGVKLRLQAAVTNVTRSATDADGQNEWTVHTETDSIEADRVIVTAGGKSWPGCGTTGDAYQWLSALGHSIVSPRPALVPLVGGTPWMHQLSGITLDDCIATVRPAGGKRKQVAIARRSSWLFTHFGFSGPAAMDVSGVMTAAGSMKQSSLELDLLPEVDDDTLESTFSDRQSDGGRRRVAAVLSQWLPNRLADALVLHAGADRSVAELPAATRRQLIDSIKRLPLPVSGTRGFAKAEVTAGGVSLKEVNPKTMESRICPGLFIAGEVLDVDGWIGGYNFQAAFATGRAAAIAAAGDG
;
A
#
# COMPACT_ATOMS: atom_id res chain seq x y z
N MET A 1 -68.40 84.77 22.56
CA MET A 1 -68.46 83.33 22.86
C MET A 1 -69.11 82.57 21.70
N GLY A 2 -68.41 82.34 20.59
CA GLY A 2 -69.04 81.72 19.41
C GLY A 2 -68.13 80.97 18.45
N VAL A 3 -66.84 80.78 18.77
CA VAL A 3 -65.89 80.14 17.83
C VAL A 3 -65.11 78.96 18.48
N ILE A 4 -65.31 78.69 19.77
CA ILE A 4 -64.60 77.60 20.49
C ILE A 4 -65.45 76.31 20.56
N GLY A 5 -66.78 76.41 20.40
CA GLY A 5 -67.69 75.24 20.48
C GLY A 5 -67.74 74.37 19.22
N ILE A 6 -67.37 74.90 18.04
CA ILE A 6 -67.50 74.19 16.76
C ILE A 6 -66.28 73.29 16.48
N THR A 7 -65.12 73.61 17.06
CA THR A 7 -63.87 72.87 16.84
C THR A 7 -63.79 71.57 17.65
N VAL A 8 -64.40 71.53 18.84
CA VAL A 8 -64.40 70.33 19.71
C VAL A 8 -65.36 69.26 19.18
N GLN A 9 -66.51 69.67 18.64
CA GLN A 9 -67.52 68.75 18.13
C GLN A 9 -67.13 68.09 16.80
N PHE A 10 -66.31 68.76 15.99
CA PHE A 10 -65.71 68.16 14.79
C PHE A 10 -64.63 67.11 15.15
N LEU A 11 -63.80 67.38 16.17
CA LEU A 11 -62.74 66.48 16.63
C LEU A 11 -63.28 65.18 17.25
N GLU A 12 -64.33 65.24 18.08
CA GLU A 12 -65.00 64.04 18.62
C GLU A 12 -65.69 63.20 17.54
N SER A 13 -66.28 63.85 16.53
CA SER A 13 -66.94 63.18 15.41
C SER A 13 -65.95 62.44 14.51
N THR A 14 -64.77 63.03 14.24
CA THR A 14 -63.67 62.34 13.53
C THR A 14 -63.04 61.23 14.37
N TRP A 15 -62.96 61.37 15.70
CA TRP A 15 -62.44 60.31 16.57
C TRP A 15 -63.39 59.11 16.63
N LEU A 16 -64.71 59.32 16.71
CA LEU A 16 -65.69 58.23 16.63
C LEU A 16 -65.64 57.52 15.27
N LEU A 17 -65.48 58.25 14.16
CA LEU A 17 -65.37 57.65 12.83
C LEU A 17 -64.08 56.81 12.68
N ILE A 18 -62.95 57.30 13.20
CA ILE A 18 -61.68 56.54 13.23
C ILE A 18 -61.82 55.31 14.14
N THR A 19 -62.52 55.39 15.27
CA THR A 19 -62.69 54.26 16.19
C THR A 19 -63.62 53.17 15.62
N VAL A 20 -64.67 53.56 14.89
CA VAL A 20 -65.62 52.64 14.25
C VAL A 20 -65.05 51.99 12.99
N ILE A 21 -64.18 52.67 12.25
CA ILE A 21 -63.54 52.14 11.03
C ILE A 21 -62.24 51.38 11.35
N ALA A 22 -61.43 51.85 12.32
CA ALA A 22 -60.18 51.20 12.68
C ALA A 22 -60.38 49.92 13.49
N SER A 23 -61.45 49.78 14.28
CA SER A 23 -61.68 48.58 15.11
C SER A 23 -61.94 47.30 14.29
N PRO A 24 -62.77 47.31 13.23
CA PRO A 24 -62.89 46.18 12.31
C PRO A 24 -61.60 45.88 11.55
N ILE A 25 -60.86 46.91 11.13
CA ILE A 25 -59.59 46.75 10.40
C ILE A 25 -58.50 46.20 11.31
N LEU A 26 -58.40 46.65 12.56
CA LEU A 26 -57.47 46.12 13.56
C LEU A 26 -57.84 44.69 13.98
N LYS A 27 -59.13 44.36 14.07
CA LYS A 27 -59.59 42.98 14.29
C LYS A 27 -59.35 42.09 13.06
N ALA A 28 -59.49 42.61 11.86
CA ALA A 28 -59.17 41.90 10.63
C ALA A 28 -57.65 41.69 10.51
N LEU A 29 -56.83 42.69 10.83
CA LEU A 29 -55.38 42.60 10.85
C LEU A 29 -54.87 41.68 11.97
N SER A 30 -55.50 41.66 13.14
CA SER A 30 -55.15 40.72 14.21
C SER A 30 -55.57 39.30 13.88
N LYS A 31 -56.72 39.11 13.22
CA LYS A 31 -57.16 37.82 12.69
C LYS A 31 -56.27 37.33 11.55
N TRP A 32 -55.89 38.21 10.62
CA TRP A 32 -54.90 37.92 9.57
C TRP A 32 -53.53 37.62 10.17
N ARG A 33 -53.09 38.33 11.21
CA ARG A 33 -51.85 38.01 11.92
C ARG A 33 -51.93 36.65 12.62
N ALA A 34 -53.06 36.32 13.23
CA ALA A 34 -53.28 35.01 13.84
C ALA A 34 -53.36 33.89 12.81
N GLU A 35 -54.00 34.13 11.65
CA GLU A 35 -54.06 33.19 10.52
C GLU A 35 -52.69 33.04 9.86
N ILE A 36 -51.93 34.12 9.65
CA ILE A 36 -50.55 34.07 9.14
C ILE A 36 -49.63 33.36 10.13
N LEU A 37 -49.75 33.61 11.43
CA LEU A 37 -48.99 32.89 12.46
C LEU A 37 -49.42 31.42 12.57
N SER A 38 -50.70 31.10 12.37
CA SER A 38 -51.22 29.74 12.33
C SER A 38 -50.76 29.00 11.07
N ILE A 39 -50.71 29.67 9.92
CA ILE A 39 -50.19 29.15 8.66
C ILE A 39 -48.67 29.00 8.74
N ALA A 40 -47.96 29.95 9.37
CA ALA A 40 -46.52 29.83 9.62
C ALA A 40 -46.21 28.72 10.64
N ALA A 41 -47.06 28.50 11.64
CA ALA A 41 -46.95 27.38 12.58
C ALA A 41 -47.30 26.04 11.90
N SER A 42 -48.31 26.00 11.03
CA SER A 42 -48.66 24.79 10.27
C SER A 42 -47.64 24.48 9.18
N LEU A 43 -47.03 25.50 8.57
CA LEU A 43 -45.91 25.37 7.65
C LEU A 43 -44.63 24.98 8.41
N GLY A 44 -44.39 25.53 9.60
CA GLY A 44 -43.31 25.12 10.49
C GLY A 44 -43.44 23.68 11.01
N SER A 45 -44.65 23.09 10.97
CA SER A 45 -44.88 21.66 11.19
C SER A 45 -44.91 20.83 9.90
N LEU A 46 -44.93 21.45 8.72
CA LEU A 46 -44.86 20.79 7.40
C LEU A 46 -43.44 20.76 6.83
N PHE A 47 -42.55 21.60 7.34
CA PHE A 47 -41.12 21.49 7.14
C PHE A 47 -40.54 20.93 8.43
N GLU A 48 -40.19 19.63 8.42
CA GLU A 48 -39.10 19.19 9.28
C GLU A 48 -37.95 20.20 9.08
N PRO A 49 -37.26 20.67 10.14
CA PRO A 49 -36.05 21.44 9.93
C PRO A 49 -35.21 20.62 8.96
N LEU A 50 -34.83 21.21 7.82
CA LEU A 50 -33.85 20.61 6.93
C LEU A 50 -32.63 20.38 7.79
N THR A 51 -32.52 19.18 8.34
CA THR A 51 -31.34 18.72 9.04
C THR A 51 -30.29 18.78 7.97
N VAL A 52 -29.43 19.81 8.01
CA VAL A 52 -28.25 19.84 7.16
C VAL A 52 -27.49 18.60 7.58
N GLN A 53 -27.59 17.55 6.77
CA GLN A 53 -26.90 16.30 7.02
C GLN A 53 -25.42 16.67 6.98
N LYS A 54 -24.81 16.81 8.15
CA LYS A 54 -23.40 17.19 8.27
C LYS A 54 -22.61 16.00 7.75
N PHE A 55 -22.26 16.04 6.48
CA PHE A 55 -21.41 15.01 5.88
C PHE A 55 -20.06 15.02 6.59
N MET A 56 -19.55 13.83 6.90
CA MET A 56 -18.20 13.67 7.45
C MET A 56 -17.20 14.20 6.42
N ARG A 57 -16.47 15.27 6.75
CA ARG A 57 -15.41 15.83 5.91
C ARG A 57 -14.13 15.03 6.11
N ILE A 58 -13.68 14.33 5.08
CA ILE A 58 -12.49 13.49 5.15
C ILE A 58 -11.45 13.98 4.15
N VAL A 59 -10.22 14.21 4.63
CA VAL A 59 -9.07 14.44 3.74
C VAL A 59 -8.25 13.17 3.64
N VAL A 60 -8.04 12.69 2.43
CA VAL A 60 -7.16 11.56 2.12
C VAL A 60 -5.87 12.09 1.49
N ILE A 61 -4.71 11.66 1.99
CA ILE A 61 -3.40 12.15 1.57
C ILE A 61 -2.64 11.06 0.80
N GLY A 62 -2.38 11.30 -0.48
CA GLY A 62 -1.67 10.42 -1.41
C GLY A 62 -2.64 9.58 -2.26
N ALA A 63 -2.70 9.82 -3.57
CA ALA A 63 -3.56 9.10 -4.50
C ALA A 63 -2.86 7.84 -5.08
N GLY A 64 -2.26 7.04 -4.20
CA GLY A 64 -1.75 5.72 -4.50
C GLY A 64 -2.83 4.62 -4.42
N ALA A 65 -2.40 3.36 -4.42
CA ALA A 65 -3.31 2.21 -4.32
C ALA A 65 -4.24 2.27 -3.09
N ALA A 66 -3.68 2.53 -1.90
CA ALA A 66 -4.45 2.64 -0.67
C ALA A 66 -5.38 3.87 -0.68
N GLY A 67 -4.88 5.04 -1.10
CA GLY A 67 -5.63 6.29 -1.06
C GLY A 67 -6.77 6.36 -2.07
N LEU A 68 -6.60 5.82 -3.28
CA LEU A 68 -7.68 5.77 -4.28
C LEU A 68 -8.84 4.90 -3.80
N ILE A 69 -8.54 3.71 -3.25
CA ILE A 69 -9.58 2.85 -2.66
C ILE A 69 -10.21 3.53 -1.43
N ALA A 70 -9.39 4.11 -0.55
CA ALA A 70 -9.90 4.74 0.66
C ALA A 70 -10.87 5.89 0.33
N ALA A 71 -10.49 6.76 -0.60
CA ALA A 71 -11.32 7.88 -1.00
C ALA A 71 -12.63 7.43 -1.66
N ALA A 72 -12.56 6.48 -2.61
CA ALA A 72 -13.74 5.95 -3.28
C ALA A 72 -14.71 5.28 -2.30
N GLU A 73 -14.20 4.44 -1.40
CA GLU A 73 -15.02 3.74 -0.40
C GLU A 73 -15.66 4.69 0.61
N ALA A 74 -14.93 5.72 1.06
CA ALA A 74 -15.48 6.72 1.98
C ALA A 74 -16.59 7.55 1.32
N CYS A 75 -16.41 8.00 0.08
CA CYS A 75 -17.45 8.71 -0.67
C CYS A 75 -18.71 7.86 -0.89
N ARG A 76 -18.57 6.58 -1.24
CA ARG A 76 -19.72 5.66 -1.40
C ARG A 76 -20.53 5.47 -0.12
N ARG A 77 -19.96 5.82 1.04
CA ARG A 77 -20.61 5.80 2.35
C ARG A 77 -21.16 7.16 2.78
N GLY A 78 -21.17 8.13 1.87
CA GLY A 78 -21.75 9.45 2.11
C GLY A 78 -20.79 10.48 2.72
N ALA A 79 -19.49 10.19 2.82
CA ALA A 79 -18.51 11.19 3.26
C ALA A 79 -18.22 12.22 2.15
N ASP A 80 -17.96 13.48 2.54
CA ASP A 80 -17.39 14.48 1.65
C ASP A 80 -15.86 14.36 1.65
N VAL A 81 -15.29 13.85 0.55
CA VAL A 81 -13.88 13.49 0.50
C VAL A 81 -13.09 14.39 -0.43
N VAL A 82 -12.00 14.95 0.09
CA VAL A 82 -10.93 15.57 -0.69
C VAL A 82 -9.73 14.64 -0.71
N LEU A 83 -9.29 14.24 -1.90
CA LEU A 83 -8.08 13.43 -2.09
C LEU A 83 -6.95 14.30 -2.63
N LEU A 84 -5.84 14.39 -1.88
CA LEU A 84 -4.69 15.20 -2.22
C LEU A 84 -3.55 14.34 -2.78
N GLU A 85 -2.96 14.78 -3.89
CA GLU A 85 -1.84 14.12 -4.54
C GLU A 85 -0.80 15.15 -4.97
N LYS A 86 0.47 14.92 -4.63
CA LYS A 86 1.55 15.84 -4.99
C LYS A 86 1.90 15.81 -6.47
N ASN A 87 1.70 14.68 -7.14
CA ASN A 87 2.07 14.52 -8.54
C ASN A 87 1.00 15.10 -9.48
N THR A 88 1.35 15.20 -10.76
CA THR A 88 0.44 15.58 -11.85
C THR A 88 -0.51 14.43 -12.26
N LYS A 89 -0.34 13.23 -11.71
CA LYS A 89 -1.13 12.03 -11.99
C LYS A 89 -1.26 11.18 -10.73
N THR A 90 -2.39 10.51 -10.58
CA THR A 90 -2.58 9.51 -9.51
C THR A 90 -1.83 8.21 -9.83
N GLY A 91 -1.53 7.42 -8.79
CA GLY A 91 -1.10 6.04 -8.92
C GLY A 91 0.19 5.82 -9.71
N VAL A 92 1.13 6.78 -9.73
CA VAL A 92 2.37 6.68 -10.51
C VAL A 92 3.17 5.41 -10.18
N LYS A 93 3.20 5.00 -8.91
CA LYS A 93 3.86 3.75 -8.49
C LYS A 93 3.19 2.49 -9.06
N ILE A 94 1.87 2.50 -9.24
CA ILE A 94 1.14 1.40 -9.88
C ILE A 94 1.66 1.19 -11.30
N LEU A 95 1.85 2.27 -12.06
CA LEU A 95 2.30 2.24 -13.46
C LEU A 95 3.67 1.55 -13.64
N MET A 96 4.55 1.65 -12.64
CA MET A 96 5.90 1.08 -12.70
C MET A 96 5.97 -0.36 -12.16
N SER A 97 4.94 -0.81 -11.45
CA SER A 97 4.96 -2.08 -10.72
C SER A 97 4.86 -3.31 -11.63
N GLY A 98 5.42 -4.44 -11.18
CA GLY A 98 5.33 -5.73 -11.89
C GLY A 98 5.89 -5.68 -13.31
N GLY A 99 6.92 -4.86 -13.56
CA GLY A 99 7.46 -4.62 -14.90
C GLY A 99 6.46 -3.92 -15.82
N THR A 100 5.73 -2.92 -15.31
CA THR A 100 4.65 -2.17 -16.00
C THR A 100 3.37 -2.96 -16.25
N ARG A 101 3.23 -4.15 -15.67
CA ARG A 101 2.02 -4.98 -15.78
C ARG A 101 1.07 -4.86 -14.59
N CYS A 102 1.57 -4.41 -13.43
CA CYS A 102 0.90 -4.39 -12.14
C CYS A 102 0.46 -5.77 -11.65
N ASN A 103 1.21 -6.31 -10.68
CA ASN A 103 0.83 -7.52 -9.98
C ASN A 103 -0.20 -7.16 -8.89
N ILE A 104 -1.48 -7.27 -9.22
CA ILE A 104 -2.62 -6.75 -8.44
C ILE A 104 -2.70 -7.39 -7.06
N THR A 105 -2.59 -8.72 -7.01
CA THR A 105 -2.67 -9.52 -5.78
C THR A 105 -2.01 -10.88 -6.02
N HIS A 106 -2.14 -11.79 -5.06
CA HIS A 106 -1.64 -13.15 -5.13
C HIS A 106 -2.80 -14.15 -4.99
N ASP A 107 -2.76 -15.23 -5.77
CA ASP A 107 -3.73 -16.31 -5.76
C ASP A 107 -3.51 -17.20 -4.52
N THR A 108 -4.06 -16.75 -3.39
CA THR A 108 -4.01 -17.44 -2.10
C THR A 108 -5.14 -16.94 -1.21
N ASP A 109 -5.42 -17.65 -0.11
CA ASP A 109 -6.33 -17.15 0.92
C ASP A 109 -5.72 -15.96 1.71
N ALA A 110 -6.55 -15.29 2.52
CA ALA A 110 -6.12 -14.19 3.38
C ALA A 110 -4.96 -14.56 4.31
N ARG A 111 -4.87 -15.83 4.74
CA ARG A 111 -3.79 -16.30 5.63
C ARG A 111 -2.46 -16.35 4.87
N GLY A 112 -2.46 -16.84 3.63
CA GLY A 112 -1.29 -16.84 2.77
C GLY A 112 -0.80 -15.44 2.44
N ILE A 113 -1.71 -14.47 2.23
CA ILE A 113 -1.33 -13.06 2.11
C ILE A 113 -0.61 -12.60 3.38
N CYS A 114 -1.21 -12.77 4.55
CA CYS A 114 -0.64 -12.29 5.81
C CYS A 114 0.69 -12.98 6.15
N GLN A 115 0.88 -14.24 5.74
CA GLN A 115 2.12 -14.99 5.96
C GLN A 115 3.33 -14.32 5.29
N ALA A 116 3.12 -13.68 4.14
CA ALA A 116 4.17 -12.99 3.39
C ALA A 116 4.76 -11.76 4.11
N PHE A 117 4.09 -11.26 5.15
CA PHE A 117 4.46 -10.04 5.88
C PHE A 117 5.22 -10.28 7.19
N GLY A 118 5.55 -11.54 7.53
CA GLY A 118 6.39 -11.84 8.70
C GLY A 118 5.89 -11.21 10.01
N HIS A 119 6.58 -10.16 10.48
CA HIS A 119 6.24 -9.45 11.73
C HIS A 119 4.87 -8.76 11.68
N ALA A 120 4.45 -8.27 10.52
CA ALA A 120 3.18 -7.57 10.34
C ALA A 120 1.98 -8.51 10.12
N LYS A 121 2.21 -9.83 10.06
CA LYS A 121 1.16 -10.86 9.82
C LYS A 121 -0.09 -10.65 10.68
N ARG A 122 0.08 -10.52 12.01
CA ARG A 122 -1.06 -10.40 12.95
C ARG A 122 -1.80 -9.07 12.80
N PHE A 123 -1.09 -8.00 12.45
CA PHE A 123 -1.68 -6.70 12.25
C PHE A 123 -2.58 -6.67 11.00
N LEU A 124 -2.18 -7.35 9.93
CA LEU A 124 -2.93 -7.36 8.66
C LEU A 124 -4.10 -8.35 8.63
N GLN A 125 -4.14 -9.33 9.53
CA GLN A 125 -5.19 -10.36 9.56
C GLN A 125 -6.62 -9.81 9.51
N PRO A 126 -7.00 -8.78 10.31
CA PRO A 126 -8.37 -8.27 10.29
C PRO A 126 -8.72 -7.58 8.96
N SER A 127 -7.86 -6.68 8.48
CA SER A 127 -8.13 -5.90 7.27
C SER A 127 -8.07 -6.77 6.01
N VAL A 128 -7.07 -7.64 5.87
CA VAL A 128 -6.96 -8.59 4.74
C VAL A 128 -8.07 -9.65 4.79
N GLY A 129 -8.47 -10.10 5.99
CA GLY A 129 -9.59 -11.02 6.14
C GLY A 129 -10.93 -10.39 5.69
N ALA A 130 -11.12 -9.09 5.88
CA ALA A 130 -12.32 -8.35 5.48
C ALA A 130 -12.31 -7.90 4.01
N PHE A 131 -11.16 -7.98 3.33
CA PHE A 131 -11.02 -7.70 1.90
C PHE A 131 -9.93 -8.61 1.30
N PRO A 132 -10.22 -9.91 1.13
CA PRO A 132 -9.28 -10.93 0.66
C PRO A 132 -9.02 -10.84 -0.86
N PRO A 133 -8.06 -11.61 -1.41
CA PRO A 133 -7.75 -11.58 -2.84
C PRO A 133 -8.93 -11.81 -3.80
N PRO A 134 -9.87 -12.75 -3.54
CA PRO A 134 -11.04 -12.91 -4.42
C PRO A 134 -11.90 -11.65 -4.53
N ASP A 135 -12.04 -10.90 -3.44
CA ASP A 135 -12.84 -9.66 -3.42
C ASP A 135 -12.12 -8.53 -4.16
N VAL A 136 -10.78 -8.46 -4.06
CA VAL A 136 -9.97 -7.52 -4.85
C VAL A 136 -10.08 -7.85 -6.35
N VAL A 137 -9.99 -9.13 -6.72
CA VAL A 137 -10.18 -9.58 -8.10
C VAL A 137 -11.58 -9.25 -8.60
N ALA A 138 -12.62 -9.53 -7.82
CA ALA A 138 -14.00 -9.20 -8.16
C ALA A 138 -14.19 -7.69 -8.37
N MET A 139 -13.63 -6.86 -7.49
CA MET A 139 -13.66 -5.40 -7.60
C MET A 139 -13.04 -4.92 -8.92
N PHE A 140 -11.86 -5.45 -9.29
CA PHE A 140 -11.21 -5.07 -10.55
C PHE A 140 -11.97 -5.56 -11.78
N ASN A 141 -12.53 -6.77 -11.75
CA ASN A 141 -13.37 -7.28 -12.84
C ASN A 141 -14.63 -6.41 -13.02
N GLN A 142 -15.28 -6.01 -11.93
CA GLN A 142 -16.42 -5.08 -11.96
C GLN A 142 -16.04 -3.70 -12.51
N ALA A 143 -14.81 -3.24 -12.26
CA ALA A 143 -14.25 -2.01 -12.83
C ALA A 143 -13.72 -2.17 -14.27
N GLY A 144 -14.00 -3.29 -14.94
CA GLY A 144 -13.62 -3.51 -16.34
C GLY A 144 -12.16 -3.95 -16.54
N VAL A 145 -11.50 -4.46 -15.50
CA VAL A 145 -10.13 -4.99 -15.55
C VAL A 145 -10.15 -6.50 -15.36
N ALA A 146 -10.31 -7.23 -16.47
CA ALA A 146 -10.18 -8.68 -16.46
C ALA A 146 -8.80 -9.11 -15.92
N THR A 147 -8.77 -10.14 -15.07
CA THR A 147 -7.55 -10.64 -14.42
C THR A 147 -7.19 -12.06 -14.82
N LYS A 148 -5.90 -12.39 -14.81
CA LYS A 148 -5.37 -13.75 -14.97
C LYS A 148 -4.39 -14.10 -13.86
N VAL A 149 -4.30 -15.40 -13.56
CA VAL A 149 -3.33 -15.97 -12.64
C VAL A 149 -2.19 -16.60 -13.44
N GLU A 150 -0.95 -16.29 -13.10
CA GLU A 150 0.23 -16.97 -13.64
C GLU A 150 0.60 -18.19 -12.81
N SER A 151 1.41 -19.11 -13.34
CA SER A 151 1.88 -20.32 -12.62
C SER A 151 2.61 -20.02 -11.30
N THR A 152 3.09 -18.78 -11.12
CA THR A 152 3.73 -18.30 -9.90
C THR A 152 2.73 -17.81 -8.83
N GLY A 153 1.42 -17.93 -9.07
CA GLY A 153 0.35 -17.40 -8.20
C GLY A 153 0.13 -15.89 -8.32
N LYS A 154 0.93 -15.18 -9.10
CA LYS A 154 0.78 -13.74 -9.31
C LYS A 154 -0.48 -13.44 -10.13
N VAL A 155 -1.24 -12.43 -9.73
CA VAL A 155 -2.46 -12.01 -10.43
C VAL A 155 -2.19 -10.71 -11.18
N PHE A 156 -2.35 -10.74 -12.49
CA PHE A 156 -2.13 -9.59 -13.38
C PHE A 156 -3.43 -9.23 -14.13
N PRO A 157 -3.58 -7.99 -14.61
CA PRO A 157 -4.58 -7.70 -15.64
C PRO A 157 -4.29 -8.55 -16.88
N GLU A 158 -5.34 -9.07 -17.54
CA GLU A 158 -5.18 -9.87 -18.77
C GLU A 158 -4.40 -9.11 -19.83
N SER A 159 -4.63 -7.79 -19.92
CA SER A 159 -3.95 -6.88 -20.84
C SER A 159 -2.44 -6.75 -20.60
N ASN A 160 -1.92 -7.22 -19.45
CA ASN A 160 -0.55 -6.99 -18.99
C ASN A 160 -0.17 -5.49 -18.88
N ARG A 161 -1.13 -4.58 -18.70
CA ARG A 161 -0.84 -3.15 -18.59
C ARG A 161 -1.26 -2.58 -17.24
N ALA A 162 -0.29 -2.11 -16.46
CA ALA A 162 -0.51 -1.44 -15.19
C ALA A 162 -1.39 -0.19 -15.30
N ILE A 163 -1.37 0.46 -16.47
CA ILE A 163 -2.23 1.63 -16.73
C ILE A 163 -3.72 1.29 -16.59
N GLN A 164 -4.15 0.09 -16.99
CA GLN A 164 -5.55 -0.31 -16.86
C GLN A 164 -5.96 -0.42 -15.39
N VAL A 165 -5.09 -0.95 -14.53
CA VAL A 165 -5.31 -1.04 -13.08
C VAL A 165 -5.36 0.35 -12.45
N ARG A 166 -4.42 1.22 -12.81
CA ARG A 166 -4.35 2.60 -12.31
C ARG A 166 -5.60 3.38 -12.73
N ASP A 167 -5.97 3.31 -14.00
CA ASP A 167 -7.11 4.04 -14.57
C ASP A 167 -8.43 3.58 -13.94
N ALA A 168 -8.59 2.27 -13.71
CA ALA A 168 -9.75 1.74 -13.01
C ALA A 168 -9.89 2.29 -11.58
N LEU A 169 -8.81 2.29 -10.79
CA LEU A 169 -8.83 2.87 -9.43
C LEU A 169 -9.09 4.38 -9.46
N HIS A 170 -8.50 5.09 -10.42
CA HIS A 170 -8.75 6.52 -10.61
C HIS A 170 -10.23 6.77 -10.92
N GLN A 171 -10.79 6.07 -11.90
CA GLN A 171 -12.17 6.23 -12.32
C GLN A 171 -13.15 5.86 -11.20
N MET A 172 -12.88 4.79 -10.44
CA MET A 172 -13.66 4.43 -9.27
C MET A 172 -13.76 5.54 -8.22
N ALA A 173 -12.71 6.33 -8.04
CA ALA A 173 -12.72 7.49 -7.14
C ALA A 173 -13.54 8.65 -7.73
N ILE A 174 -13.37 8.94 -9.02
CA ILE A 174 -14.14 9.98 -9.70
C ILE A 174 -15.64 9.66 -9.70
N ASP A 175 -16.01 8.42 -10.06
CA ASP A 175 -17.40 7.96 -10.09
C ASP A 175 -18.06 7.97 -8.70
N ALA A 176 -17.26 7.80 -7.64
CA ALA A 176 -17.74 7.90 -6.26
C ALA A 176 -18.00 9.36 -5.82
N GLY A 177 -17.53 10.37 -6.56
CA GLY A 177 -17.68 11.78 -6.21
C GLY A 177 -16.50 12.38 -5.43
N VAL A 178 -15.32 11.73 -5.45
CA VAL A 178 -14.12 12.24 -4.77
C VAL A 178 -13.65 13.55 -5.39
N LYS A 179 -13.41 14.57 -4.55
CA LYS A 179 -12.78 15.83 -4.96
C LYS A 179 -11.26 15.66 -5.03
N LEU A 180 -10.76 15.23 -6.19
CA LEU A 180 -9.33 15.01 -6.41
C LEU A 180 -8.59 16.34 -6.68
N ARG A 181 -7.54 16.62 -5.89
CA ARG A 181 -6.60 17.72 -6.12
C ARG A 181 -5.20 17.18 -6.39
N LEU A 182 -4.76 17.32 -7.63
CA LEU A 182 -3.40 17.01 -8.07
C LEU A 182 -2.49 18.22 -7.84
N GLN A 183 -1.17 17.99 -7.83
CA GLN A 183 -0.17 19.03 -7.52
C GLN A 183 -0.44 19.74 -6.17
N ALA A 184 -1.03 19.00 -5.23
CA ALA A 184 -1.35 19.46 -3.89
C ALA A 184 -0.45 18.72 -2.89
N ALA A 185 0.83 19.07 -2.89
CA ALA A 185 1.78 18.51 -1.94
C ALA A 185 1.39 18.96 -0.53
N VAL A 186 1.08 18.01 0.33
CA VAL A 186 0.84 18.27 1.74
C VAL A 186 2.20 18.46 2.42
N THR A 187 2.31 19.47 3.27
CA THR A 187 3.53 19.85 3.98
C THR A 187 3.43 19.55 5.47
N ASN A 188 2.22 19.60 6.05
CA ASN A 188 2.00 19.33 7.47
C ASN A 188 0.55 18.89 7.74
N VAL A 189 0.33 18.20 8.85
CA VAL A 189 -1.00 17.87 9.38
C VAL A 189 -1.04 18.26 10.85
N THR A 190 -2.00 19.11 11.22
CA THR A 190 -2.17 19.58 12.59
C THR A 190 -3.57 19.25 13.09
N ARG A 191 -3.72 19.27 14.42
CA ARG A 191 -4.99 19.06 15.13
C ARG A 191 -5.15 20.17 16.14
N SER A 192 -6.28 20.87 16.11
CA SER A 192 -6.62 21.88 17.11
C SER A 192 -7.12 21.22 18.41
N ALA A 193 -7.11 21.99 19.50
CA ALA A 193 -7.71 21.55 20.75
C ALA A 193 -9.23 21.39 20.55
N THR A 194 -9.80 20.31 21.11
CA THR A 194 -11.23 19.98 21.06
C THR A 194 -12.10 21.23 21.26
N ASP A 195 -13.06 21.43 20.36
CA ASP A 195 -14.09 22.44 20.54
C ASP A 195 -14.99 22.11 21.75
N ALA A 196 -15.91 23.02 22.08
CA ALA A 196 -16.84 22.85 23.19
C ALA A 196 -17.77 21.62 23.03
N ASP A 197 -17.89 21.09 21.81
CA ASP A 197 -18.69 19.91 21.46
C ASP A 197 -17.86 18.61 21.44
N GLY A 198 -16.57 18.69 21.76
CA GLY A 198 -15.66 17.55 21.86
C GLY A 198 -15.22 16.98 20.51
N GLN A 199 -15.39 17.71 19.40
CA GLN A 199 -14.90 17.30 18.09
C GLN A 199 -13.47 17.80 17.85
N ASN A 200 -12.63 16.92 17.30
CA ASN A 200 -11.30 17.28 16.87
C ASN A 200 -11.38 17.86 15.48
N GLU A 201 -10.93 19.10 15.31
CA GLU A 201 -10.75 19.66 13.98
C GLU A 201 -9.32 19.42 13.50
N TRP A 202 -9.21 18.75 12.37
CA TRP A 202 -7.97 18.50 11.68
C TRP A 202 -7.73 19.58 10.64
N THR A 203 -6.47 19.99 10.49
CA THR A 203 -6.06 20.89 9.41
C THR A 203 -4.93 20.25 8.63
N VAL A 204 -5.15 20.09 7.32
CA VAL A 204 -4.16 19.57 6.37
C VAL A 204 -3.59 20.73 5.59
N HIS A 205 -2.30 20.98 5.75
CA HIS A 205 -1.60 22.10 5.12
C HIS A 205 -0.94 21.65 3.82
N THR A 206 -1.22 22.35 2.73
CA THR A 206 -0.51 22.18 1.45
C THR A 206 0.53 23.30 1.28
N GLU A 207 1.26 23.29 0.18
CA GLU A 207 2.15 24.41 -0.19
C GLU A 207 1.37 25.71 -0.45
N THR A 208 0.07 25.62 -0.79
CA THR A 208 -0.71 26.78 -1.28
C THR A 208 -1.86 27.18 -0.36
N ASP A 209 -2.40 26.27 0.44
CA ASP A 209 -3.59 26.49 1.26
C ASP A 209 -3.66 25.52 2.45
N SER A 210 -4.76 25.57 3.20
CA SER A 210 -5.05 24.63 4.28
C SER A 210 -6.50 24.17 4.17
N ILE A 211 -6.75 22.91 4.54
CA ILE A 211 -8.04 22.26 4.42
C ILE A 211 -8.44 21.71 5.78
N GLU A 212 -9.58 22.15 6.28
CA GLU A 212 -10.20 21.59 7.48
C GLU A 212 -10.87 20.25 7.19
N ALA A 213 -10.77 19.33 8.13
CA ALA A 213 -11.38 18.02 8.05
C ALA A 213 -11.84 17.56 9.43
N ASP A 214 -12.88 16.74 9.45
CA ASP A 214 -13.29 16.04 10.67
C ASP A 214 -12.39 14.82 10.91
N ARG A 215 -11.86 14.23 9.83
CA ARG A 215 -10.96 13.06 9.86
C ARG A 215 -9.92 13.11 8.73
N VAL A 216 -8.77 12.48 8.96
CA VAL A 216 -7.66 12.43 7.98
C VAL A 216 -7.23 10.99 7.75
N ILE A 217 -7.03 10.60 6.49
CA ILE A 217 -6.46 9.30 6.12
C ILE A 217 -5.12 9.52 5.42
N VAL A 218 -4.02 9.06 6.04
CA VAL A 218 -2.66 9.16 5.51
C VAL A 218 -2.31 7.90 4.72
N THR A 219 -2.10 8.06 3.41
CA THR A 219 -1.75 7.00 2.45
C THR A 219 -0.60 7.40 1.53
N ALA A 220 0.31 8.26 2.01
CA ALA A 220 1.37 8.87 1.21
C ALA A 220 2.52 7.91 0.79
N GLY A 221 2.43 6.64 1.16
CA GLY A 221 3.44 5.61 0.86
C GLY A 221 4.73 5.76 1.66
N GLY A 222 5.75 5.01 1.26
CA GLY A 222 7.07 5.00 1.92
C GLY A 222 8.11 5.88 1.23
N LYS A 223 9.36 5.39 1.16
CA LYS A 223 10.52 6.04 0.53
C LYS A 223 11.02 5.35 -0.73
N SER A 224 10.50 4.17 -1.04
CA SER A 224 10.88 3.38 -2.20
C SER A 224 10.42 4.05 -3.49
N TRP A 225 11.29 4.05 -4.50
CA TRP A 225 11.08 4.69 -5.80
C TRP A 225 10.66 6.18 -5.71
N PRO A 226 11.49 7.08 -5.16
CA PRO A 226 11.10 8.49 -4.93
C PRO A 226 10.67 9.25 -6.18
N GLY A 227 11.07 8.80 -7.38
CA GLY A 227 10.62 9.35 -8.66
C GLY A 227 9.11 9.21 -8.92
N CYS A 228 8.36 8.44 -8.13
CA CYS A 228 6.89 8.42 -8.16
C CYS A 228 6.23 9.26 -7.04
N GLY A 229 7.01 10.05 -6.30
CA GLY A 229 6.52 10.95 -5.25
C GLY A 229 6.52 10.38 -3.83
N THR A 230 6.90 9.11 -3.66
CA THR A 230 7.06 8.45 -2.34
C THR A 230 8.40 8.82 -1.72
N THR A 231 8.44 9.95 -1.03
CA THR A 231 9.67 10.56 -0.45
C THR A 231 9.76 10.41 1.07
N GLY A 232 8.76 9.78 1.70
CA GLY A 232 8.71 9.59 3.15
C GLY A 232 8.27 10.82 3.95
N ASP A 233 7.68 11.83 3.29
CA ASP A 233 7.24 13.07 3.93
C ASP A 233 6.32 12.80 5.12
N ALA A 234 5.49 11.76 5.00
CA ALA A 234 4.53 11.43 6.02
C ALA A 234 5.13 11.01 7.36
N TYR A 235 6.36 10.51 7.35
CA TYR A 235 7.03 10.14 8.60
C TYR A 235 7.31 11.36 9.47
N GLN A 236 7.58 12.52 8.87
CA GLN A 236 7.86 13.74 9.61
C GLN A 236 6.60 14.24 10.34
N TRP A 237 5.49 14.42 9.64
CA TRP A 237 4.26 14.90 10.27
C TRP A 237 3.68 13.89 11.27
N LEU A 238 3.88 12.58 11.06
CA LEU A 238 3.31 11.56 11.94
C LEU A 238 4.12 11.50 13.23
N SER A 239 5.45 11.65 13.12
CA SER A 239 6.32 11.82 14.28
C SER A 239 5.99 13.09 15.07
N ALA A 240 5.70 14.20 14.40
CA ALA A 240 5.27 15.43 15.06
C ALA A 240 3.92 15.27 15.80
N LEU A 241 3.04 14.40 15.31
CA LEU A 241 1.79 13.99 15.97
C LEU A 241 1.99 12.93 17.08
N GLY A 242 3.23 12.53 17.36
CA GLY A 242 3.59 11.64 18.46
C GLY A 242 3.77 10.16 18.09
N HIS A 243 3.70 9.80 16.80
CA HIS A 243 3.92 8.43 16.37
C HIS A 243 5.41 8.04 16.32
N SER A 244 5.70 6.79 16.66
CA SER A 244 7.03 6.21 16.46
C SER A 244 7.21 5.73 15.03
N ILE A 245 8.31 6.14 14.39
CA ILE A 245 8.69 5.68 13.06
C ILE A 245 9.80 4.62 13.19
N VAL A 246 9.46 3.36 12.87
CA VAL A 246 10.44 2.29 12.68
C VAL A 246 11.32 2.67 11.49
N SER A 247 12.64 2.67 11.69
CA SER A 247 13.62 3.20 10.72
C SER A 247 13.37 2.66 9.31
N PRO A 248 13.04 3.55 8.33
CA PRO A 248 12.77 3.12 6.95
C PRO A 248 14.02 2.57 6.25
N ARG A 249 13.86 1.41 5.60
CA ARG A 249 14.93 0.65 4.93
C ARG A 249 14.47 0.23 3.53
N PRO A 250 15.38 0.15 2.53
CA PRO A 250 15.00 -0.41 1.24
C PRO A 250 14.76 -1.91 1.37
N ALA A 251 13.60 -2.39 0.93
CA ALA A 251 13.25 -3.81 0.89
C ALA A 251 12.70 -4.18 -0.49
N LEU A 252 12.71 -5.48 -0.80
CA LEU A 252 12.51 -5.97 -2.17
C LEU A 252 13.40 -5.21 -3.15
N VAL A 253 14.71 -5.19 -2.86
CA VAL A 253 15.70 -4.39 -3.56
C VAL A 253 16.80 -5.29 -4.14
N PRO A 254 17.29 -5.01 -5.36
CA PRO A 254 18.43 -5.75 -5.90
C PRO A 254 19.66 -5.62 -5.01
N LEU A 255 20.38 -6.73 -4.86
CA LEU A 255 21.58 -6.85 -4.04
C LEU A 255 22.81 -6.53 -4.88
N VAL A 256 23.75 -5.79 -4.31
CA VAL A 256 25.04 -5.45 -4.93
C VAL A 256 26.12 -6.36 -4.34
N GLY A 257 26.95 -6.93 -5.20
CA GLY A 257 27.98 -7.88 -4.79
C GLY A 257 28.32 -8.87 -5.91
N GLY A 258 28.77 -10.05 -5.54
CA GLY A 258 29.26 -11.07 -6.46
C GLY A 258 30.77 -11.00 -6.69
N THR A 259 31.25 -11.99 -7.44
CA THR A 259 32.66 -12.12 -7.85
C THR A 259 32.76 -11.95 -9.37
N PRO A 260 33.97 -11.76 -9.95
CA PRO A 260 34.13 -11.53 -11.38
C PRO A 260 33.42 -12.55 -12.28
N TRP A 261 33.47 -13.85 -11.94
CA TRP A 261 32.80 -14.88 -12.74
C TRP A 261 31.27 -14.81 -12.64
N MET A 262 30.72 -14.38 -11.51
CA MET A 262 29.27 -14.19 -11.35
C MET A 262 28.76 -13.01 -12.19
N HIS A 263 29.55 -11.94 -12.33
CA HIS A 263 29.18 -10.82 -13.19
C HIS A 263 29.14 -11.20 -14.68
N GLN A 264 29.98 -12.15 -15.10
CA GLN A 264 29.94 -12.72 -16.45
C GLN A 264 28.66 -13.52 -16.71
N LEU A 265 27.87 -13.85 -15.69
CA LEU A 265 26.56 -14.49 -15.80
C LEU A 265 25.41 -13.49 -15.95
N SER A 266 25.70 -12.18 -16.07
CA SER A 266 24.67 -11.16 -16.23
C SER A 266 23.64 -11.54 -17.32
N GLY A 267 22.36 -11.46 -16.97
CA GLY A 267 21.24 -11.82 -17.82
C GLY A 267 20.77 -13.27 -17.71
N ILE A 268 21.48 -14.14 -16.98
CA ILE A 268 21.02 -15.50 -16.70
C ILE A 268 20.00 -15.48 -15.58
N THR A 269 18.84 -16.08 -15.87
CA THR A 269 17.76 -16.33 -14.92
C THR A 269 17.71 -17.80 -14.57
N LEU A 270 17.48 -18.09 -13.29
CA LEU A 270 17.04 -19.40 -12.81
C LEU A 270 15.58 -19.28 -12.41
N ASP A 271 14.73 -20.15 -12.92
CA ASP A 271 13.29 -20.08 -12.63
C ASP A 271 12.95 -20.57 -11.22
N ASP A 272 13.77 -21.49 -10.69
CA ASP A 272 13.56 -22.11 -9.39
C ASP A 272 14.88 -22.37 -8.67
N CYS A 273 15.06 -21.71 -7.53
CA CYS A 273 16.22 -21.85 -6.65
C CYS A 273 15.80 -21.49 -5.22
N ILE A 274 16.61 -21.83 -4.22
CA ILE A 274 16.39 -21.40 -2.82
C ILE A 274 17.51 -20.46 -2.39
N ALA A 275 17.16 -19.19 -2.16
CA ALA A 275 18.04 -18.22 -1.54
C ALA A 275 17.90 -18.29 -0.01
N THR A 276 18.99 -18.48 0.71
CA THR A 276 18.98 -18.60 2.17
C THR A 276 19.90 -17.56 2.81
N VAL A 277 19.37 -16.78 3.75
CA VAL A 277 20.13 -15.86 4.59
C VAL A 277 20.31 -16.44 5.98
N ARG A 278 21.55 -16.39 6.49
CA ARG A 278 21.89 -16.79 7.85
C ARG A 278 22.64 -15.67 8.58
N PRO A 279 22.46 -15.50 9.90
CA PRO A 279 23.27 -14.56 10.68
C PRO A 279 24.74 -14.99 10.69
N ALA A 280 25.66 -14.04 10.51
CA ALA A 280 27.09 -14.31 10.60
C ALA A 280 27.46 -14.77 12.03
N GLY A 281 28.26 -15.84 12.14
CA GLY A 281 28.66 -16.42 13.42
C GLY A 281 27.58 -17.25 14.13
N GLY A 282 26.37 -17.37 13.56
CA GLY A 282 25.35 -18.28 14.06
C GLY A 282 25.69 -19.76 13.79
N LYS A 283 25.02 -20.68 14.51
CA LYS A 283 25.11 -22.12 14.17
C LYS A 283 24.57 -22.31 12.75
N ARG A 284 25.15 -23.23 11.95
CA ARG A 284 24.73 -23.52 10.56
C ARG A 284 23.22 -23.79 10.38
N LYS A 285 22.54 -24.25 11.44
CA LYS A 285 21.08 -24.49 11.48
C LYS A 285 20.22 -23.23 11.66
N GLN A 286 20.80 -22.10 12.05
CA GLN A 286 20.06 -20.86 12.25
C GLN A 286 19.83 -20.17 10.90
N VAL A 287 18.61 -20.29 10.40
CA VAL A 287 18.15 -19.63 9.18
C VAL A 287 17.37 -18.39 9.57
N ALA A 288 17.78 -17.23 9.05
CA ALA A 288 17.04 -15.99 9.24
C ALA A 288 15.84 -15.93 8.28
N ILE A 289 16.07 -16.32 7.01
CA ILE A 289 15.04 -16.50 6.00
C ILE A 289 15.54 -17.44 4.89
N ALA A 290 14.64 -18.24 4.30
CA ALA A 290 14.90 -18.99 3.08
C ALA A 290 13.73 -18.81 2.13
N ARG A 291 13.99 -18.46 0.87
CA ARG A 291 12.96 -18.19 -0.14
C ARG A 291 13.24 -18.94 -1.43
N ARG A 292 12.25 -19.72 -1.83
CA ARG A 292 12.22 -20.44 -3.10
C ARG A 292 11.53 -19.60 -4.16
N SER A 293 12.26 -19.18 -5.19
CA SER A 293 11.71 -18.45 -6.34
C SER A 293 12.75 -18.31 -7.44
N SER A 294 12.48 -17.48 -8.45
CA SER A 294 13.45 -17.19 -9.50
C SER A 294 14.55 -16.23 -9.05
N TRP A 295 15.70 -16.35 -9.70
CA TRP A 295 16.93 -15.61 -9.42
C TRP A 295 17.52 -15.05 -10.71
N LEU A 296 18.05 -13.83 -10.65
CA LEU A 296 18.67 -13.15 -11.78
C LEU A 296 20.09 -12.71 -11.43
N PHE A 297 21.06 -13.17 -12.21
CA PHE A 297 22.42 -12.62 -12.20
C PHE A 297 22.46 -11.31 -12.99
N THR A 298 23.11 -10.29 -12.44
CA THR A 298 23.24 -8.96 -13.05
C THR A 298 24.69 -8.49 -13.05
N HIS A 299 24.98 -7.49 -13.88
CA HIS A 299 26.32 -6.88 -13.95
C HIS A 299 26.80 -6.27 -12.62
N PHE A 300 25.93 -5.99 -11.65
CA PHE A 300 26.30 -5.40 -10.35
C PHE A 300 26.11 -6.35 -9.15
N GLY A 301 25.55 -7.54 -9.37
CA GLY A 301 25.15 -8.44 -8.29
C GLY A 301 23.90 -9.23 -8.65
N PHE A 302 22.87 -9.17 -7.83
CA PHE A 302 21.76 -10.11 -7.87
C PHE A 302 20.39 -9.43 -7.83
N SER A 303 19.44 -9.98 -8.58
CA SER A 303 18.04 -9.55 -8.61
C SER A 303 17.14 -10.78 -8.77
N GLY A 304 15.90 -10.56 -9.16
CA GLY A 304 14.87 -11.59 -9.19
C GLY A 304 14.17 -11.75 -7.83
N PRO A 305 12.98 -12.38 -7.83
CA PRO A 305 12.15 -12.53 -6.65
C PRO A 305 12.88 -13.09 -5.42
N ALA A 306 13.68 -14.15 -5.56
CA ALA A 306 14.36 -14.75 -4.42
C ALA A 306 15.39 -13.79 -3.78
N ALA A 307 16.21 -13.11 -4.58
CA ALA A 307 17.19 -12.14 -4.08
C ALA A 307 16.52 -10.93 -3.41
N MET A 308 15.44 -10.43 -4.03
CA MET A 308 14.71 -9.27 -3.53
C MET A 308 13.93 -9.63 -2.26
N ASP A 309 13.32 -10.80 -2.17
CA ASP A 309 12.60 -11.24 -0.97
C ASP A 309 13.50 -11.36 0.26
N VAL A 310 14.73 -11.87 0.09
CA VAL A 310 15.68 -11.98 1.21
C VAL A 310 16.37 -10.66 1.55
N SER A 311 16.34 -9.67 0.64
CA SER A 311 16.98 -8.37 0.84
C SER A 311 16.47 -7.61 2.06
N GLY A 312 15.20 -7.80 2.44
CA GLY A 312 14.59 -7.19 3.60
C GLY A 312 15.28 -7.60 4.91
N VAL A 313 15.67 -8.86 5.05
CA VAL A 313 16.41 -9.34 6.23
C VAL A 313 17.85 -8.82 6.22
N MET A 314 18.51 -8.81 5.06
CA MET A 314 19.90 -8.35 4.94
C MET A 314 20.05 -6.87 5.28
N THR A 315 19.09 -6.05 4.86
CA THR A 315 19.06 -4.60 5.17
C THR A 315 18.64 -4.31 6.61
N ALA A 316 18.18 -5.31 7.38
CA ALA A 316 17.81 -5.15 8.78
C ALA A 316 19.02 -5.34 9.71
N ALA A 317 20.04 -6.05 9.21
CA ALA A 317 21.30 -6.22 9.91
C ALA A 317 22.05 -4.88 10.01
N GLY A 318 22.84 -4.71 11.07
CA GLY A 318 23.66 -3.50 11.26
C GLY A 318 24.73 -3.35 10.17
N SER A 319 25.13 -4.44 9.53
CA SER A 319 25.89 -4.41 8.26
C SER A 319 25.66 -5.68 7.44
N MET A 320 25.93 -5.61 6.12
CA MET A 320 25.88 -6.79 5.24
C MET A 320 26.83 -7.92 5.68
N LYS A 321 27.92 -7.60 6.40
CA LYS A 321 28.87 -8.60 6.93
C LYS A 321 28.28 -9.46 8.05
N GLN A 322 27.17 -9.02 8.66
CA GLN A 322 26.47 -9.76 9.71
C GLN A 322 25.48 -10.78 9.15
N SER A 323 25.44 -10.97 7.83
CA SER A 323 24.61 -11.97 7.17
C SER A 323 25.40 -12.68 6.08
N SER A 324 25.20 -14.00 5.94
CA SER A 324 25.64 -14.75 4.77
C SER A 324 24.44 -15.05 3.89
N LEU A 325 24.66 -15.05 2.57
CA LEU A 325 23.68 -15.43 1.57
C LEU A 325 24.23 -16.61 0.76
N GLU A 326 23.41 -17.64 0.63
CA GLU A 326 23.72 -18.83 -0.16
C GLU A 326 22.55 -19.15 -1.10
N LEU A 327 22.87 -19.82 -2.21
CA LEU A 327 21.90 -20.26 -3.20
C LEU A 327 21.97 -21.78 -3.40
N ASP A 328 20.82 -22.44 -3.27
CA ASP A 328 20.61 -23.79 -3.80
C ASP A 328 20.11 -23.66 -5.23
N LEU A 329 20.96 -24.03 -6.19
CA LEU A 329 20.68 -23.92 -7.61
C LEU A 329 19.68 -24.97 -8.11
N LEU A 330 19.55 -26.10 -7.40
CA LEU A 330 18.73 -27.25 -7.81
C LEU A 330 17.90 -27.79 -6.63
N PRO A 331 16.85 -27.07 -6.19
CA PRO A 331 16.09 -27.44 -5.00
C PRO A 331 15.46 -28.84 -5.04
N GLU A 332 15.06 -29.29 -6.23
CA GLU A 332 14.40 -30.59 -6.46
C GLU A 332 15.38 -31.76 -6.60
N VAL A 333 16.68 -31.49 -6.69
CA VAL A 333 17.70 -32.54 -6.82
C VAL A 333 18.49 -32.62 -5.52
N ASP A 334 18.39 -33.76 -4.84
CA ASP A 334 19.11 -34.00 -3.59
C ASP A 334 20.60 -34.35 -3.81
N ASP A 335 21.38 -34.25 -2.72
CA ASP A 335 22.83 -34.47 -2.75
C ASP A 335 23.17 -35.90 -3.21
N ASP A 336 22.34 -36.92 -2.90
CA ASP A 336 22.54 -38.32 -3.29
C ASP A 336 22.31 -38.55 -4.79
N THR A 337 21.31 -37.89 -5.38
CA THR A 337 21.04 -37.89 -6.82
C THR A 337 22.18 -37.21 -7.58
N LEU A 338 22.72 -36.11 -7.07
CA LEU A 338 23.89 -35.46 -7.66
C LEU A 338 25.14 -36.34 -7.54
N GLU A 339 25.38 -36.97 -6.38
CA GLU A 339 26.51 -37.86 -6.16
C GLU A 339 26.45 -39.08 -7.09
N SER A 340 25.29 -39.73 -7.22
CA SER A 340 25.08 -40.84 -8.15
C SER A 340 25.28 -40.40 -9.60
N THR A 341 24.73 -39.24 -9.99
CA THR A 341 24.89 -38.73 -11.38
C THR A 341 26.35 -38.42 -11.73
N PHE A 342 27.09 -37.74 -10.83
CA PHE A 342 28.49 -37.39 -11.07
C PHE A 342 29.48 -38.52 -10.73
N SER A 343 28.99 -39.70 -10.35
CA SER A 343 29.79 -40.92 -10.22
C SER A 343 29.41 -42.00 -11.25
N ASP A 344 28.33 -41.81 -12.01
CA ASP A 344 27.86 -42.77 -13.01
C ASP A 344 28.87 -42.93 -14.16
N ARG A 345 29.21 -44.20 -14.43
CA ARG A 345 30.10 -44.64 -15.52
C ARG A 345 29.45 -45.69 -16.42
N GLN A 346 28.18 -46.02 -16.19
CA GLN A 346 27.53 -47.21 -16.77
C GLN A 346 27.13 -47.00 -18.24
N SER A 347 26.71 -45.79 -18.63
CA SER A 347 26.18 -45.54 -19.98
C SER A 347 27.27 -45.34 -21.04
N ASP A 348 28.26 -44.47 -20.80
CA ASP A 348 29.28 -44.09 -21.78
C ASP A 348 30.73 -44.24 -21.26
N GLY A 349 30.90 -44.91 -20.11
CA GLY A 349 32.18 -44.97 -19.39
C GLY A 349 32.54 -43.69 -18.63
N GLY A 350 31.60 -42.73 -18.47
CA GLY A 350 31.83 -41.44 -17.83
C GLY A 350 32.56 -40.43 -18.74
N ARG A 351 32.49 -40.61 -20.06
CA ARG A 351 33.22 -39.77 -21.04
C ARG A 351 32.62 -38.38 -21.20
N ARG A 352 31.32 -38.21 -20.94
CA ARG A 352 30.67 -36.89 -20.93
C ARG A 352 31.40 -35.90 -20.02
N ARG A 353 31.49 -34.64 -20.50
CA ARG A 353 31.98 -33.52 -19.71
C ARG A 353 31.03 -33.23 -18.56
N VAL A 354 31.56 -32.90 -17.38
CA VAL A 354 30.77 -32.56 -16.20
C VAL A 354 29.80 -31.40 -16.49
N ALA A 355 30.25 -30.38 -17.24
CA ALA A 355 29.40 -29.25 -17.64
C ALA A 355 28.21 -29.68 -18.52
N ALA A 356 28.41 -30.63 -19.44
CA ALA A 356 27.34 -31.16 -20.28
C ALA A 356 26.31 -31.96 -19.47
N VAL A 357 26.75 -32.64 -18.41
CA VAL A 357 25.85 -33.32 -17.46
C VAL A 357 25.05 -32.29 -16.66
N LEU A 358 25.72 -31.30 -16.07
CA LEU A 358 25.09 -30.25 -15.27
C LEU A 358 24.10 -29.38 -16.09
N SER A 359 24.36 -29.20 -17.38
CA SER A 359 23.50 -28.43 -18.31
C SER A 359 22.13 -29.08 -18.56
N GLN A 360 21.90 -30.31 -18.07
CA GLN A 360 20.57 -30.92 -18.07
C GLN A 360 19.62 -30.22 -17.08
N TRP A 361 20.17 -29.54 -16.08
CA TRP A 361 19.39 -28.83 -15.07
C TRP A 361 19.63 -27.33 -15.04
N LEU A 362 20.80 -26.84 -15.46
CA LEU A 362 21.17 -25.43 -15.41
C LEU A 362 21.43 -24.84 -16.80
N PRO A 363 21.25 -23.52 -16.99
CA PRO A 363 21.67 -22.85 -18.22
C PRO A 363 23.16 -23.10 -18.50
N ASN A 364 23.51 -23.42 -19.75
CA ASN A 364 24.87 -23.82 -20.15
C ASN A 364 25.96 -22.89 -19.62
N ARG A 365 25.79 -21.56 -19.76
CA ARG A 365 26.75 -20.57 -19.27
C ARG A 365 26.97 -20.63 -17.75
N LEU A 366 25.94 -20.95 -16.98
CA LEU A 366 26.07 -21.15 -15.53
C LEU A 366 26.75 -22.48 -15.23
N ALA A 367 26.38 -23.56 -15.93
CA ALA A 367 27.00 -24.86 -15.77
C ALA A 367 28.52 -24.80 -16.03
N ASP A 368 28.94 -24.18 -17.15
CA ASP A 368 30.33 -24.01 -17.51
C ASP A 368 31.10 -23.21 -16.45
N ALA A 369 30.55 -22.07 -16.01
CA ALA A 369 31.19 -21.22 -15.00
C ALA A 369 31.31 -21.91 -13.64
N LEU A 370 30.28 -22.65 -13.22
CA LEU A 370 30.27 -23.36 -11.94
C LEU A 370 31.29 -24.51 -11.92
N VAL A 371 31.38 -25.25 -13.03
CA VAL A 371 32.34 -26.34 -13.20
C VAL A 371 33.78 -25.82 -13.18
N LEU A 372 34.04 -24.68 -13.81
CA LEU A 372 35.35 -24.02 -13.72
C LEU A 372 35.63 -23.54 -12.29
N HIS A 373 34.66 -22.90 -11.64
CA HIS A 373 34.78 -22.42 -10.26
C HIS A 373 35.10 -23.55 -9.27
N ALA A 374 34.48 -24.72 -9.44
CA ALA A 374 34.69 -25.88 -8.60
C ALA A 374 35.94 -26.71 -8.97
N GLY A 375 36.70 -26.34 -10.01
CA GLY A 375 37.84 -27.11 -10.50
C GLY A 375 37.46 -28.45 -11.16
N ALA A 376 36.20 -28.57 -11.59
CA ALA A 376 35.57 -29.79 -12.09
C ALA A 376 35.54 -29.88 -13.63
N ASP A 377 36.29 -29.02 -14.34
CA ASP A 377 36.28 -28.94 -15.81
C ASP A 377 37.00 -30.14 -16.47
N ARG A 378 36.35 -31.30 -16.41
CA ARG A 378 36.84 -32.61 -16.86
C ARG A 378 35.69 -33.53 -17.27
N SER A 379 36.00 -34.76 -17.68
CA SER A 379 34.98 -35.81 -17.84
C SER A 379 34.52 -36.35 -16.48
N VAL A 380 33.34 -36.98 -16.43
CA VAL A 380 32.83 -37.63 -15.20
C VAL A 380 33.78 -38.75 -14.73
N ALA A 381 34.37 -39.48 -15.67
CA ALA A 381 35.35 -40.55 -15.37
C ALA A 381 36.60 -40.03 -14.64
N GLU A 382 37.04 -38.82 -14.96
CA GLU A 382 38.22 -38.16 -14.40
C GLU A 382 37.91 -37.32 -13.16
N LEU A 383 36.66 -37.27 -12.71
CA LEU A 383 36.23 -36.43 -11.59
C LEU A 383 36.60 -37.06 -10.24
N PRO A 384 37.58 -36.49 -9.49
CA PRO A 384 37.95 -37.01 -8.19
C PRO A 384 36.81 -36.80 -7.18
N ALA A 385 36.66 -37.71 -6.22
CA ALA A 385 35.59 -37.64 -5.22
C ALA A 385 35.60 -36.31 -4.42
N ALA A 386 36.78 -35.75 -4.12
CA ALA A 386 36.89 -34.47 -3.43
C ALA A 386 36.34 -33.30 -4.26
N THR A 387 36.73 -33.21 -5.54
CA THR A 387 36.24 -32.20 -6.48
C THR A 387 34.74 -32.37 -6.76
N ARG A 388 34.25 -33.62 -6.85
CA ARG A 388 32.82 -33.90 -6.98
C ARG A 388 32.02 -33.36 -5.80
N ARG A 389 32.47 -33.62 -4.56
CA ARG A 389 31.82 -33.07 -3.35
C ARG A 389 31.83 -31.54 -3.35
N GLN A 390 32.93 -30.91 -3.78
CA GLN A 390 33.00 -29.44 -3.89
C GLN A 390 32.02 -28.90 -4.95
N LEU A 391 31.86 -29.58 -6.08
CA LEU A 391 30.86 -29.23 -7.10
C LEU A 391 29.44 -29.34 -6.53
N ILE A 392 29.11 -30.45 -5.87
CA ILE A 392 27.79 -30.64 -5.23
C ILE A 392 27.54 -29.56 -4.18
N ASP A 393 28.54 -29.25 -3.34
CA ASP A 393 28.43 -28.16 -2.37
C ASP A 393 28.19 -26.80 -3.05
N SER A 394 28.88 -26.53 -4.17
CA SER A 394 28.70 -25.32 -4.96
C SER A 394 27.34 -25.27 -5.67
N ILE A 395 26.73 -26.41 -5.98
CA ILE A 395 25.37 -26.49 -6.55
C ILE A 395 24.33 -26.20 -5.47
N LYS A 396 24.47 -26.81 -4.30
CA LYS A 396 23.43 -26.80 -3.25
C LYS A 396 23.54 -25.62 -2.29
N ARG A 397 24.74 -25.04 -2.16
CA ARG A 397 25.09 -24.06 -1.12
C ARG A 397 26.06 -23.01 -1.67
N LEU A 398 25.80 -22.51 -2.88
CA LEU A 398 26.66 -21.52 -3.54
C LEU A 398 26.75 -20.24 -2.70
N PRO A 399 27.93 -19.87 -2.16
CA PRO A 399 28.06 -18.62 -1.40
C PRO A 399 27.94 -17.42 -2.32
N LEU A 400 27.16 -16.42 -1.90
CA LEU A 400 26.91 -15.19 -2.66
C LEU A 400 27.39 -13.98 -1.87
N PRO A 401 28.59 -13.44 -2.16
CA PRO A 401 29.08 -12.24 -1.49
C PRO A 401 28.18 -11.04 -1.79
N VAL A 402 27.68 -10.37 -0.76
CA VAL A 402 26.85 -9.16 -0.87
C VAL A 402 27.51 -8.03 -0.10
N SER A 403 27.69 -6.89 -0.76
CA SER A 403 28.31 -5.68 -0.20
C SER A 403 27.30 -4.56 0.05
N GLY A 404 26.12 -4.62 -0.55
CA GLY A 404 25.08 -3.59 -0.37
C GLY A 404 23.81 -3.87 -1.16
N THR A 405 23.01 -2.83 -1.36
CA THR A 405 21.82 -2.87 -2.22
C THR A 405 21.81 -1.69 -3.18
N ARG A 406 20.90 -1.71 -4.16
CA ARG A 406 20.69 -0.58 -5.07
C ARG A 406 19.91 0.59 -4.44
N GLY A 407 19.59 0.52 -3.14
CA GLY A 407 18.95 1.58 -2.37
C GLY A 407 17.49 1.85 -2.75
N PHE A 408 16.89 2.88 -2.15
CA PHE A 408 15.48 3.23 -2.35
C PHE A 408 15.10 3.51 -3.81
N ALA A 409 16.03 4.05 -4.60
CA ALA A 409 15.79 4.31 -6.03
C ALA A 409 15.53 3.05 -6.86
N LYS A 410 15.79 1.86 -6.32
CA LYS A 410 15.52 0.56 -6.97
C LYS A 410 14.79 -0.44 -6.07
N ALA A 411 14.39 -0.03 -4.87
CA ALA A 411 13.57 -0.83 -3.99
C ALA A 411 12.11 -0.81 -4.46
N GLU A 412 11.41 -1.94 -4.40
CA GLU A 412 9.96 -1.95 -4.69
C GLU A 412 9.14 -1.45 -3.50
N VAL A 413 9.63 -1.68 -2.27
CA VAL A 413 8.95 -1.30 -1.03
C VAL A 413 9.91 -0.75 0.02
N THR A 414 9.33 -0.13 1.03
CA THR A 414 10.00 0.37 2.23
C THR A 414 9.69 -0.58 3.36
N ALA A 415 10.71 -1.18 3.97
CA ALA A 415 10.55 -1.82 5.28
C ALA A 415 10.66 -0.76 6.38
N GLY A 416 9.98 -0.94 7.51
CA GLY A 416 9.81 0.14 8.48
C GLY A 416 8.68 1.10 8.09
N GLY A 417 8.44 2.10 8.92
CA GLY A 417 7.28 2.99 8.81
C GLY A 417 6.64 3.23 10.18
N VAL A 418 5.37 3.63 10.20
CA VAL A 418 4.64 3.86 11.45
C VAL A 418 4.52 2.57 12.24
N SER A 419 4.85 2.63 13.53
CA SER A 419 4.74 1.50 14.46
C SER A 419 3.33 0.92 14.49
N LEU A 420 3.21 -0.36 14.16
CA LEU A 420 1.92 -1.08 14.14
C LEU A 420 1.25 -1.17 15.52
N LYS A 421 2.01 -0.95 16.60
CA LYS A 421 1.48 -0.94 17.98
C LYS A 421 0.58 0.27 18.25
N GLU A 422 0.73 1.32 17.45
CA GLU A 422 0.07 2.61 17.61
C GLU A 422 -1.12 2.78 16.67
N VAL A 423 -1.47 1.72 15.92
CA VAL A 423 -2.57 1.72 14.96
C VAL A 423 -3.51 0.56 15.29
N ASN A 424 -4.82 0.77 15.15
CA ASN A 424 -5.80 -0.29 15.33
C ASN A 424 -5.85 -1.18 14.06
N PRO A 425 -5.56 -2.49 14.14
CA PRO A 425 -5.48 -3.36 12.97
C PRO A 425 -6.82 -3.60 12.24
N LYS A 426 -7.96 -3.30 12.87
CA LYS A 426 -9.28 -3.43 12.25
C LYS A 426 -9.71 -2.16 11.55
N THR A 427 -9.45 -1.00 12.16
CA THR A 427 -9.97 0.30 11.67
C THR A 427 -8.91 1.15 10.98
N MET A 428 -7.63 0.82 11.12
CA MET A 428 -6.49 1.65 10.74
C MET A 428 -6.41 3.01 11.46
N GLU A 429 -7.24 3.21 12.49
CA GLU A 429 -7.22 4.44 13.29
C GLU A 429 -5.99 4.47 14.19
N SER A 430 -5.39 5.65 14.31
CA SER A 430 -4.34 5.94 15.28
C SER A 430 -4.87 5.75 16.70
N ARG A 431 -4.08 5.06 17.52
CA ARG A 431 -4.32 4.94 18.96
C ARG A 431 -3.87 6.17 19.75
N ILE A 432 -3.15 7.09 19.08
CA ILE A 432 -2.59 8.31 19.68
C ILE A 432 -3.49 9.50 19.35
N CYS A 433 -3.99 9.58 18.12
CA CYS A 433 -4.79 10.71 17.64
C CYS A 433 -6.13 10.23 17.07
N PRO A 434 -7.23 10.32 17.82
CA PRO A 434 -8.56 9.98 17.32
C PRO A 434 -8.94 10.78 16.06
N GLY A 435 -9.50 10.10 15.07
CA GLY A 435 -9.84 10.70 13.76
C GLY A 435 -8.69 10.73 12.73
N LEU A 436 -7.48 10.29 13.10
CA LEU A 436 -6.38 10.04 12.16
C LEU A 436 -6.33 8.55 11.80
N PHE A 437 -6.26 8.26 10.51
CA PHE A 437 -6.15 6.90 9.97
C PHE A 437 -4.88 6.78 9.13
N ILE A 438 -4.23 5.61 9.18
CA ILE A 438 -2.93 5.38 8.55
C ILE A 438 -2.98 4.06 7.78
N ALA A 439 -2.78 4.09 6.46
CA ALA A 439 -2.97 2.92 5.60
C ALA A 439 -1.93 2.82 4.46
N GLY A 440 -1.69 1.61 3.97
CA GLY A 440 -0.68 1.31 2.95
C GLY A 440 0.75 1.35 3.47
N GLU A 441 1.72 1.55 2.56
CA GLU A 441 3.18 1.45 2.81
C GLU A 441 3.76 2.51 3.76
N VAL A 442 2.94 3.46 4.24
CA VAL A 442 3.38 4.37 5.33
C VAL A 442 3.46 3.63 6.67
N LEU A 443 2.72 2.52 6.83
CA LEU A 443 2.82 1.62 7.96
C LEU A 443 4.10 0.78 7.87
N ASP A 444 4.59 0.26 9.00
CA ASP A 444 5.67 -0.75 9.04
C ASP A 444 5.17 -2.11 8.53
N VAL A 445 4.86 -2.18 7.23
CA VAL A 445 4.38 -3.36 6.52
C VAL A 445 5.16 -3.55 5.21
N ASP A 446 5.96 -4.61 5.15
CA ASP A 446 6.64 -5.05 3.93
C ASP A 446 6.44 -6.55 3.73
N GLY A 447 5.78 -6.89 2.62
CA GLY A 447 5.54 -8.26 2.21
C GLY A 447 6.50 -8.70 1.11
N TRP A 448 6.43 -9.98 0.76
CA TRP A 448 7.18 -10.56 -0.37
C TRP A 448 6.80 -9.97 -1.74
N ILE A 449 7.62 -10.22 -2.74
CA ILE A 449 7.27 -10.06 -4.15
C ILE A 449 6.12 -11.01 -4.48
N GLY A 450 5.10 -10.49 -5.14
CA GLY A 450 3.98 -11.33 -5.56
C GLY A 450 2.61 -10.70 -5.55
N GLY A 451 2.48 -9.39 -5.35
CA GLY A 451 1.19 -8.70 -5.27
C GLY A 451 0.69 -8.52 -3.84
N TYR A 452 1.38 -9.12 -2.87
CA TYR A 452 1.09 -9.02 -1.43
C TYR A 452 0.99 -7.57 -0.93
N ASN A 453 1.95 -6.72 -1.32
CA ASN A 453 1.99 -5.31 -0.90
C ASN A 453 0.82 -4.48 -1.46
N PHE A 454 0.38 -4.75 -2.70
CA PHE A 454 -0.86 -4.12 -3.23
C PHE A 454 -2.09 -4.62 -2.50
N GLN A 455 -2.20 -5.94 -2.26
CA GLN A 455 -3.30 -6.50 -1.48
C GLN A 455 -3.40 -5.84 -0.10
N ALA A 456 -2.29 -5.66 0.61
CA ALA A 456 -2.27 -4.98 1.91
C ALA A 456 -2.66 -3.49 1.77
N ALA A 457 -2.17 -2.79 0.75
CA ALA A 457 -2.54 -1.40 0.49
C ALA A 457 -4.06 -1.25 0.27
N PHE A 458 -4.67 -2.14 -0.52
CA PHE A 458 -6.10 -2.14 -0.78
C PHE A 458 -6.91 -2.45 0.48
N ALA A 459 -6.53 -3.50 1.21
CA ALA A 459 -7.22 -3.94 2.42
C ALA A 459 -7.16 -2.89 3.54
N THR A 460 -5.98 -2.31 3.78
CA THR A 460 -5.81 -1.26 4.80
C THR A 460 -6.49 0.04 4.38
N GLY A 461 -6.39 0.46 3.11
CA GLY A 461 -7.10 1.63 2.60
C GLY A 461 -8.63 1.52 2.75
N ARG A 462 -9.19 0.36 2.40
CA ARG A 462 -10.63 0.08 2.57
C ARG A 462 -11.03 0.07 4.04
N ALA A 463 -10.26 -0.57 4.91
CA ALA A 463 -10.53 -0.61 6.35
C ALA A 463 -10.53 0.79 6.98
N ALA A 464 -9.55 1.63 6.60
CA ALA A 464 -9.49 3.03 7.01
C ALA A 464 -10.72 3.81 6.59
N ALA A 465 -11.16 3.66 5.33
CA ALA A 465 -12.32 4.36 4.80
C ALA A 465 -13.63 3.98 5.48
N ILE A 466 -13.86 2.67 5.72
CA ILE A 466 -15.05 2.19 6.43
C ILE A 466 -15.11 2.81 7.83
N ALA A 467 -14.01 2.77 8.57
CA ALA A 467 -13.97 3.30 9.92
C ALA A 467 -14.03 4.84 9.95
N ALA A 468 -13.40 5.51 8.99
CA ALA A 468 -13.38 6.97 8.90
C ALA A 468 -14.75 7.53 8.53
N ALA A 469 -15.49 6.92 7.60
CA ALA A 469 -16.83 7.36 7.25
C ALA A 469 -17.83 7.21 8.42
N GLY A 470 -17.62 6.21 9.29
CA GLY A 470 -18.55 5.86 10.37
C GLY A 470 -19.76 5.07 9.88
N ASP A 471 -20.57 4.59 10.82
CA ASP A 471 -21.92 4.10 10.51
C ASP A 471 -22.80 5.34 10.31
N GLY A 472 -23.21 5.60 9.07
CA GLY A 472 -24.05 6.74 8.70
C GLY A 472 -25.49 6.65 9.20
#